data_AF-A0A1J3G669-F1
#
_entry.id   AF-A0A1J3G669-F1
#
_cell.length_a   1.000
_cell.length_b   1.000
_cell.length_c   1.000
_cell.angle_alpha   90.00
_cell.angle_beta   90.00
_cell.angle_gamma   90.00
#
_symmetry.space_group_name_H-M   'P 1'
#
loop_
_entity.id
_entity.type
_entity.pdbx_description
1 polymer ?
#
loop_
_entity_poly.entity_id
_entity_poly.type
_entity_poly.pdbx_seq_one_letter_code
_entity_poly.pdbx_strand_id
1 'polypeptide(L)'
;SRMSMKRLKKSVALNFPYDLQKFDLFKPMHGMWESYMMQLIKVTGKIQLAQNLLSTDLHGAYMFVAECKIASFTGVQGIMVLETSETFGIITRDNKFRVVPKKASVFIIQLDCWKITLHGDKFTSRDSILLR
;
A
#
# COMPACT_ATOMS: atom_id res chain seq x y z
N SER A 1 -18.24 -3.78 16.28
CA SER A 1 -19.23 -3.01 15.51
C SER A 1 -18.73 -2.83 14.08
N ARG A 2 -19.48 -3.28 13.07
CA ARG A 2 -19.05 -3.20 11.66
C ARG A 2 -19.18 -1.77 11.14
N MET A 3 -18.08 -1.03 11.06
CA MET A 3 -18.07 0.28 10.39
C MET A 3 -18.16 0.09 8.87
N SER A 4 -19.03 0.88 8.21
CA SER A 4 -19.20 0.82 6.75
C SER A 4 -18.05 1.54 6.03
N MET A 5 -17.66 1.07 4.84
CA MET A 5 -16.60 1.68 4.00
C MET A 5 -16.81 3.19 3.76
N LYS A 6 -18.06 3.67 3.73
CA LYS A 6 -18.37 5.10 3.57
C LYS A 6 -17.86 5.93 4.76
N ARG A 7 -17.90 5.39 5.98
CA ARG A 7 -17.40 6.06 7.19
C ARG A 7 -15.87 5.99 7.28
N LEU A 8 -15.25 4.89 6.88
CA LEU A 8 -13.79 4.73 6.90
C LEU A 8 -13.10 5.67 5.89
N LYS A 9 -13.66 5.80 4.68
CA LYS A 9 -13.19 6.81 3.70
C LYS A 9 -13.26 8.22 4.30
N LYS A 10 -14.34 8.53 5.02
CA LYS A 10 -14.52 9.83 5.66
C LYS A 10 -13.52 10.03 6.81
N SER A 11 -13.28 9.06 7.69
CA SER A 11 -12.37 9.25 8.83
C SER A 11 -10.89 9.24 8.44
N VAL A 12 -10.46 8.34 7.56
CA VAL A 12 -9.03 8.22 7.20
C VAL A 12 -8.61 9.33 6.24
N ALA A 13 -9.47 9.71 5.28
CA ALA A 13 -9.16 10.82 4.38
C ALA A 13 -9.27 12.19 5.04
N LEU A 14 -10.10 12.35 6.10
CA LEU A 14 -10.20 13.62 6.83
C LEU A 14 -9.08 13.83 7.85
N ASN A 15 -8.36 12.78 8.26
CA ASN A 15 -7.38 12.87 9.33
C ASN A 15 -5.92 12.95 8.86
N PHE A 16 -5.65 12.82 7.56
CA PHE A 16 -4.27 12.96 7.06
C PHE A 16 -3.94 14.45 6.86
N PRO A 17 -3.01 15.04 7.64
CA PRO A 17 -2.78 16.48 7.66
C PRO A 17 -2.46 17.04 6.27
N TYR A 18 -3.07 18.16 5.91
CA TYR A 18 -2.90 18.77 4.58
C TYR A 18 -1.43 19.11 4.29
N ASP A 19 -0.69 19.59 5.29
CA ASP A 19 0.72 19.93 5.16
C ASP A 19 1.62 18.73 4.81
N LEU A 20 1.14 17.52 5.13
CA LEU A 20 1.80 16.26 4.83
C LEU A 20 1.37 15.67 3.48
N GLN A 21 0.44 16.28 2.73
CA GLN A 21 -0.05 15.75 1.44
C GLN A 21 0.84 16.13 0.25
N LYS A 22 2.16 16.18 0.44
CA LYS A 22 3.12 16.43 -0.64
C LYS A 22 3.86 15.15 -0.97
N PHE A 23 3.77 14.70 -2.22
CA PHE A 23 4.42 13.48 -2.71
C PHE A 23 5.91 13.47 -2.40
N ASP A 24 6.58 14.61 -2.60
CA ASP A 24 8.02 14.75 -2.42
C ASP A 24 8.49 14.51 -0.99
N LEU A 25 7.64 14.73 0.01
CA LEU A 25 7.97 14.46 1.41
C LEU A 25 8.20 12.95 1.67
N PHE A 26 7.62 12.08 0.84
CA PHE A 26 7.72 10.62 1.01
C PHE A 26 8.76 9.97 0.10
N LYS A 27 9.44 10.72 -0.78
CA LYS A 27 10.54 10.20 -1.61
C LYS A 27 11.66 9.55 -0.77
N PRO A 28 12.10 10.14 0.36
CA PRO A 28 13.13 9.50 1.20
C PRO A 28 12.67 8.15 1.76
N MET A 29 11.40 8.06 2.21
CA MET A 29 10.82 6.81 2.69
C MET A 29 10.75 5.74 1.60
N HIS A 30 10.38 6.15 0.39
CA HIS A 30 10.40 5.25 -0.77
C HIS A 30 11.80 4.72 -1.08
N GLY A 31 12.82 5.58 -1.10
CA GLY A 31 14.20 5.15 -1.36
C GLY A 31 14.75 4.19 -0.31
N MET A 32 14.42 4.39 0.97
CA MET A 32 14.77 3.45 2.04
C MET A 32 14.09 2.09 1.85
N TRP A 33 12.78 2.10 1.57
CA TRP A 33 12.01 0.87 1.35
C TRP A 33 12.50 0.09 0.13
N GLU A 34 12.75 0.78 -0.98
CA GLU A 34 13.28 0.19 -2.21
C GLU A 34 14.64 -0.48 -1.97
N SER A 35 15.55 0.22 -1.28
CA SER A 35 16.88 -0.32 -0.96
C SER A 35 16.80 -1.59 -0.11
N TYR A 36 15.94 -1.58 0.92
CA TYR A 36 15.68 -2.75 1.77
C TYR A 36 15.12 -3.92 0.95
N MET A 37 14.10 -3.68 0.14
CA MET A 37 13.47 -4.74 -0.66
C MET A 37 14.42 -5.32 -1.70
N MET A 38 15.26 -4.48 -2.35
CA MET A 38 16.26 -4.95 -3.30
C MET A 38 17.31 -5.84 -2.63
N GLN A 39 17.70 -5.56 -1.40
CA GLN A 39 18.58 -6.46 -0.62
C GLN A 39 17.86 -7.76 -0.27
N LEU A 40 16.61 -7.68 0.20
CA LEU A 40 15.81 -8.84 0.56
C LEU A 40 15.61 -9.79 -0.64
N ILE A 41 15.30 -9.25 -1.83
CA ILE A 41 15.11 -10.03 -3.05
C ILE A 41 16.40 -10.76 -3.46
N LYS A 42 17.57 -10.13 -3.31
CA LYS A 42 18.86 -10.75 -3.67
C LYS A 42 19.18 -12.00 -2.83
N VAL A 43 18.73 -12.03 -1.58
CA VAL A 43 19.03 -13.14 -0.65
C VAL A 43 17.89 -14.15 -0.53
N THR A 44 16.73 -13.87 -1.14
CA THR A 44 15.49 -14.64 -0.93
C THR A 44 15.04 -15.31 -2.23
N GLY A 45 14.78 -16.62 -2.19
CA GLY A 45 14.16 -17.34 -3.32
C GLY A 45 12.71 -16.91 -3.57
N LYS A 46 12.20 -17.08 -4.80
CA LYS A 46 10.87 -16.60 -5.25
C LYS A 46 9.71 -16.93 -4.30
N ILE A 47 9.64 -18.16 -3.80
CA ILE A 47 8.56 -18.61 -2.91
C ILE A 47 8.62 -17.89 -1.55
N GLN A 48 9.83 -17.79 -1.00
CA GLN A 48 10.07 -17.15 0.28
C GLN A 48 9.81 -15.63 0.23
N LEU A 49 10.06 -15.00 -0.93
CA LEU A 49 9.77 -13.59 -1.15
C LEU A 49 8.27 -13.27 -1.03
N ALA A 50 7.41 -14.11 -1.59
CA ALA A 50 5.96 -13.93 -1.51
C ALA A 50 5.45 -14.04 -0.07
N GLN A 51 6.00 -14.96 0.72
CA GLN A 51 5.67 -15.09 2.16
C GLN A 51 6.17 -13.89 2.96
N ASN A 52 7.41 -13.46 2.69
CA ASN A 52 8.00 -12.31 3.36
C ASN A 52 7.20 -11.04 3.06
N LEU A 53 6.74 -10.82 1.83
CA LEU A 53 5.95 -9.64 1.45
C LEU A 53 4.65 -9.47 2.24
N LEU A 54 4.02 -10.57 2.67
CA LEU A 54 2.81 -10.52 3.47
C LEU A 54 3.08 -10.07 4.92
N SER A 55 4.31 -10.25 5.41
CA SER A 55 4.73 -9.87 6.76
C SER A 55 5.60 -8.61 6.80
N THR A 56 6.29 -8.24 5.72
CA THR A 56 7.19 -7.07 5.63
C THR A 56 6.44 -5.75 5.55
N ASP A 57 6.98 -4.71 6.20
CA ASP A 57 6.45 -3.36 6.08
C ASP A 57 6.40 -2.90 4.60
N LEU A 58 5.26 -2.34 4.19
CA LEU A 58 5.04 -1.81 2.83
C LEU A 58 5.05 -0.28 2.79
N HIS A 59 5.21 0.42 3.93
CA HIS A 59 5.28 1.88 3.93
C HIS A 59 6.49 2.33 3.09
N GLY A 60 6.25 3.18 2.10
CA GLY A 60 7.24 3.59 1.11
C GLY A 60 7.15 2.84 -0.22
N ALA A 61 6.36 1.77 -0.30
CA ALA A 61 6.14 1.05 -1.56
C ALA A 61 5.44 1.95 -2.59
N TYR A 62 6.01 2.02 -3.79
CA TYR A 62 5.33 2.64 -4.92
C TYR A 62 4.33 1.64 -5.52
N MET A 63 3.04 1.93 -5.37
CA MET A 63 1.95 1.02 -5.73
C MET A 63 1.15 1.57 -6.91
N PHE A 64 0.77 0.69 -7.83
CA PHE A 64 -0.22 0.92 -8.87
C PHE A 64 -1.46 0.09 -8.59
N VAL A 65 -2.65 0.72 -8.58
CA VAL A 65 -3.93 0.03 -8.43
C VAL A 65 -4.36 -0.52 -9.78
N ALA A 66 -4.04 -1.78 -10.04
CA ALA A 66 -4.33 -2.44 -11.32
C ALA A 66 -5.82 -2.73 -11.48
N GLU A 67 -6.46 -3.17 -10.41
CA GLU A 67 -7.89 -3.46 -10.39
C GLU A 67 -8.48 -2.99 -9.06
N CYS A 68 -9.69 -2.46 -9.10
CA CYS A 68 -10.48 -2.16 -7.92
C CYS A 68 -11.96 -2.28 -8.27
N LYS A 69 -12.75 -2.88 -7.38
CA LYS A 69 -14.22 -2.88 -7.51
C LYS A 69 -14.80 -1.46 -7.67
N ILE A 70 -14.14 -0.45 -7.12
CA ILE A 70 -14.53 0.95 -7.26
C ILE A 70 -13.68 1.56 -8.37
N ALA A 71 -14.29 1.75 -9.55
CA ALA A 71 -13.61 2.16 -10.78
C ALA A 71 -12.77 3.44 -10.65
N SER A 72 -13.16 4.38 -9.78
CA SER A 72 -12.41 5.63 -9.57
C SER A 72 -11.04 5.44 -8.91
N PHE A 73 -10.73 4.25 -8.38
CA PHE A 73 -9.40 3.93 -7.85
C PHE A 73 -8.51 3.18 -8.83
N THR A 74 -9.07 2.56 -9.87
CA THR A 74 -8.27 1.88 -10.89
C THR A 74 -7.35 2.88 -11.57
N GLY A 75 -6.07 2.54 -11.71
CA GLY A 75 -5.04 3.42 -12.27
C GLY A 75 -4.41 4.40 -11.29
N VAL A 76 -4.89 4.50 -10.04
CA VAL A 76 -4.22 5.30 -9.00
C VAL A 76 -2.81 4.75 -8.79
N GLN A 77 -1.83 5.65 -8.71
CA GLN A 77 -0.44 5.30 -8.47
C GLN A 77 0.25 6.30 -7.56
N GLY A 78 1.11 5.81 -6.68
CA GLY A 78 1.80 6.65 -5.71
C GLY A 78 2.49 5.85 -4.62
N ILE A 79 3.02 6.55 -3.62
CA ILE A 79 3.70 5.94 -2.48
C ILE A 79 2.66 5.57 -1.42
N MET A 80 2.69 4.33 -0.91
CA MET A 80 1.87 3.93 0.23
C MET A 80 2.47 4.50 1.51
N VAL A 81 1.68 5.30 2.22
CA VAL A 81 2.12 6.05 3.43
C VAL A 81 1.29 5.72 4.67
N LEU A 82 0.22 4.94 4.51
CA LEU A 82 -0.61 4.50 5.62
C LEU A 82 -1.20 3.13 5.31
N GLU A 83 -0.98 2.16 6.19
CA GLU A 83 -1.70 0.91 6.21
C GLU A 83 -2.74 0.89 7.34
N THR A 84 -3.96 0.46 7.03
CA THR A 84 -4.97 0.07 8.03
C THR A 84 -5.43 -1.36 7.73
N SER A 85 -6.21 -1.98 8.61
CA SER A 85 -6.81 -3.31 8.37
C SER A 85 -7.52 -3.41 7.01
N GLU A 86 -8.19 -2.35 6.56
CA GLU A 86 -9.07 -2.42 5.38
C GLU A 86 -8.57 -1.62 4.17
N THR A 87 -7.60 -0.71 4.34
CA THR A 87 -7.22 0.24 3.29
C THR A 87 -5.71 0.48 3.21
N PHE A 88 -5.26 0.86 2.03
CA PHE A 88 -3.98 1.53 1.82
C PHE A 88 -4.21 3.02 1.54
N GLY A 89 -3.50 3.87 2.27
CA GLY A 89 -3.40 5.30 2.01
C GLY A 89 -2.22 5.58 1.10
N ILE A 90 -2.50 6.11 -0.09
CA ILE A 90 -1.52 6.34 -1.15
C ILE A 90 -1.42 7.84 -1.43
N ILE A 91 -0.21 8.40 -1.38
CA ILE A 91 0.06 9.77 -1.84
C ILE A 91 0.46 9.75 -3.32
N THR A 92 -0.31 10.42 -4.15
CA THR A 92 -0.11 10.48 -5.60
C THR A 92 0.78 11.65 -6.00
N ARG A 93 1.35 11.61 -7.21
CA ARG A 93 2.23 12.67 -7.74
C ARG A 93 1.55 14.05 -7.83
N ASP A 94 0.23 14.08 -7.97
CA ASP A 94 -0.56 15.32 -7.95
C ASP A 94 -0.93 15.77 -6.53
N ASN A 95 -0.17 15.33 -5.52
CA ASN A 95 -0.29 15.73 -4.11
C ASN A 95 -1.69 15.44 -3.52
N LYS A 96 -2.28 14.29 -3.90
CA LYS A 96 -3.57 13.85 -3.35
C LYS A 96 -3.40 12.59 -2.54
N PHE A 97 -3.90 12.62 -1.32
CA PHE A 97 -4.02 11.41 -0.51
C PHE A 97 -5.26 10.60 -0.94
N ARG A 98 -5.04 9.32 -1.29
CA ARG A 98 -6.07 8.39 -1.76
C ARG A 98 -6.17 7.20 -0.81
N VAL A 99 -7.33 7.02 -0.20
CA VAL A 99 -7.62 5.85 0.65
C VAL A 99 -8.27 4.75 -0.18
N VAL A 100 -7.47 3.80 -0.63
CA VAL A 100 -7.89 2.71 -1.51
C VAL A 100 -8.24 1.46 -0.68
N PRO A 101 -9.43 0.85 -0.87
CA PRO A 101 -9.78 -0.37 -0.15
C PRO A 101 -8.89 -1.55 -0.57
N LYS A 102 -8.49 -2.39 0.39
CA LYS A 102 -7.77 -3.64 0.14
C LYS A 102 -8.69 -4.68 -0.50
N LYS A 103 -9.90 -4.83 0.06
CA LYS A 103 -10.87 -5.83 -0.41
C LYS A 103 -11.27 -5.60 -1.87
N ALA A 104 -11.24 -6.66 -2.67
CA ALA A 104 -11.55 -6.61 -4.11
C ALA A 104 -10.71 -5.57 -4.88
N SER A 105 -9.43 -5.44 -4.51
CA SER A 105 -8.43 -4.64 -5.22
C SER A 105 -7.18 -5.46 -5.49
N VAL A 106 -6.53 -5.19 -6.62
CA VAL A 106 -5.23 -5.73 -7.01
C VAL A 106 -4.24 -4.58 -7.13
N PHE A 107 -3.12 -4.70 -6.44
CA PHE A 107 -2.04 -3.73 -6.46
C PHE A 107 -0.81 -4.33 -7.12
N ILE A 108 -0.03 -3.49 -7.80
CA ILE A 108 1.23 -3.86 -8.42
C ILE A 108 2.32 -2.99 -7.84
N ILE A 109 3.42 -3.62 -7.41
CA ILE A 109 4.66 -2.94 -7.08
C ILE A 109 5.71 -3.39 -8.10
N GLN A 110 6.42 -2.43 -8.67
CA GLN A 110 7.54 -2.69 -9.56
C GLN A 110 8.84 -2.31 -8.87
N LEU A 111 9.79 -3.23 -8.85
CA LEU A 111 11.12 -3.08 -8.26
C LEU A 111 12.14 -3.66 -9.24
N ASP A 112 12.92 -2.79 -9.90
CA ASP A 112 13.86 -3.20 -10.96
C ASP A 112 13.16 -4.07 -12.04
N CYS A 113 13.62 -5.31 -12.26
CA CYS A 113 13.02 -6.26 -13.19
C CYS A 113 11.84 -7.05 -12.61
N TRP A 114 11.52 -6.86 -11.32
CA TRP A 114 10.45 -7.57 -10.62
C TRP A 114 9.14 -6.81 -10.71
N LYS A 115 8.09 -7.57 -11.04
CA LYS A 115 6.70 -7.14 -10.95
C LYS A 115 5.99 -7.99 -9.92
N ILE A 116 5.54 -7.36 -8.85
CA ILE A 116 4.95 -8.03 -7.70
C ILE A 116 3.46 -7.69 -7.67
N THR A 117 2.61 -8.70 -7.75
CA THR A 117 1.16 -8.54 -7.69
C THR A 117 0.66 -8.85 -6.27
N LEU A 118 0.00 -7.88 -5.66
CA LEU A 118 -0.60 -8.00 -4.34
C LEU A 118 -2.12 -8.06 -4.45
N HIS A 119 -2.70 -9.16 -4.00
CA HIS A 119 -4.15 -9.29 -3.86
C HIS A 119 -4.58 -8.74 -2.50
N GLY A 120 -5.28 -7.61 -2.50
CA GLY A 120 -5.58 -6.88 -1.27
C GLY A 120 -6.42 -7.68 -0.26
N ASP A 121 -7.22 -8.66 -0.70
CA ASP A 121 -7.96 -9.57 0.19
C ASP A 121 -7.04 -10.39 1.13
N LYS A 122 -5.76 -10.56 0.78
CA LYS A 122 -4.76 -11.22 1.65
C LYS A 122 -4.24 -10.30 2.76
N PHE A 123 -4.43 -9.00 2.63
CA PHE A 123 -3.94 -7.98 3.56
C PHE A 123 -5.01 -7.49 4.54
N THR A 124 -6.27 -7.94 4.41
CA THR A 124 -7.35 -7.58 5.34
C THR A 124 -7.25 -8.29 6.69
N SER A 125 -6.53 -9.42 6.76
CA SER A 125 -6.32 -10.18 8.00
C SER A 125 -4.97 -9.89 8.67
N ARG A 126 -4.16 -8.99 8.12
CA ARG A 126 -2.78 -8.77 8.57
C ARG A 126 -2.70 -8.30 10.03
N ASP A 127 -3.62 -7.45 10.45
CA ASP A 127 -3.65 -6.92 11.84
C ASP A 127 -3.97 -8.01 12.88
N SER A 128 -4.54 -9.15 12.48
CA SER A 128 -4.79 -10.28 13.39
C SER A 128 -3.54 -11.11 13.71
N ILE A 129 -2.46 -10.95 12.93
CA ILE A 129 -1.21 -11.71 13.06
C ILE A 129 -0.18 -10.92 13.88
N LEU A 130 -0.16 -9.59 13.79
CA LEU A 130 0.75 -8.73 14.56
C LEU A 130 0.31 -8.50 16.02
N LEU A 131 -0.90 -8.93 16.38
CA LEU A 131 -1.46 -8.89 17.74
C LEU A 131 -1.43 -10.26 18.44
N ARG A 132 -0.65 -11.21 17.91
CA ARG A 132 -0.30 -12.48 18.58
C ARG A 132 1.21 -12.54 18.77
#